data_AF-A0A535MRC3-F1
#
_entry.id   AF-A0A535MRC3-F1
#
_cell.length_a   1.000
_cell.length_b   1.000
_cell.length_c   1.000
_cell.angle_alpha   90.00
_cell.angle_beta   90.00
_cell.angle_gamma   90.00
#
_symmetry.space_group_name_H-M   'P 1'
#
loop_
_entity.id
_entity.type
_entity.pdbx_description
1 polymer ?
#
loop_
_entity_poly.entity_id
_entity_poly.type
_entity_poly.pdbx_seq_one_letter_code
_entity_poly.pdbx_strand_id
1 'polypeptide(L)'
;MRLDVIFSATATGFFGAIFLLLAFESWALLTGQRPISDYVHDTVRAYPGWAFAISIVVGMLLGHFLWGPARGATSPSGDRG
;
A
#
# COMPACT_ATOMS: atom_id res chain seq x y z
N MET A 1 15.92 -4.84 -15.62
CA MET A 1 14.46 -4.83 -15.36
C MET A 1 14.06 -3.39 -15.09
N ARG A 2 13.12 -2.80 -15.85
CA ARG A 2 12.84 -1.35 -15.75
C ARG A 2 12.09 -1.07 -14.44
N LEU A 3 12.67 -0.25 -13.56
CA LEU A 3 12.07 0.13 -12.25
C LEU A 3 10.65 0.69 -12.41
N ASP A 4 10.39 1.37 -13.52
CA ASP A 4 9.07 1.92 -13.89
C ASP A 4 7.98 0.84 -13.95
N VAL A 5 8.31 -0.35 -14.49
CA VAL A 5 7.36 -1.45 -14.66
C VAL A 5 7.07 -2.13 -13.33
N ILE A 6 8.09 -2.30 -12.48
CA ILE A 6 7.91 -2.90 -11.15
C ILE A 6 7.11 -1.96 -10.25
N PHE A 7 7.38 -0.66 -10.30
CA PHE A 7 6.62 0.36 -9.59
C PHE A 7 5.16 0.38 -10.02
N SER A 8 4.91 0.49 -11.33
CA SER A 8 3.57 0.49 -11.89
C SER A 8 2.81 -0.79 -11.53
N ALA A 9 3.42 -1.97 -11.71
CA ALA A 9 2.82 -3.25 -11.37
C ALA A 9 2.53 -3.39 -9.86
N THR A 10 3.42 -2.88 -8.99
CA THR A 10 3.21 -2.90 -7.54
C THR A 10 2.06 -1.98 -7.14
N ALA A 11 2.01 -0.76 -7.67
CA ALA A 11 0.93 0.18 -7.41
C ALA A 11 -0.41 -0.37 -7.92
N THR A 12 -0.46 -0.88 -9.16
CA THR A 12 -1.65 -1.52 -9.72
C THR A 12 -2.07 -2.74 -8.90
N GLY A 13 -1.12 -3.58 -8.48
CA GLY A 13 -1.41 -4.73 -7.62
C GLY A 13 -1.97 -4.31 -6.26
N PHE A 14 -1.42 -3.28 -5.64
CA PHE A 14 -1.88 -2.74 -4.35
C PHE A 14 -3.30 -2.18 -4.44
N PHE A 15 -3.56 -1.28 -5.40
CA PHE A 15 -4.90 -0.73 -5.61
C PHE A 15 -5.90 -1.81 -6.06
N GLY A 16 -5.46 -2.77 -6.87
CA GLY A 16 -6.26 -3.93 -7.26
C GLY A 16 -6.66 -4.78 -6.05
N ALA A 17 -5.71 -5.07 -5.15
CA ALA A 17 -5.98 -5.81 -3.93
C ALA A 17 -6.96 -5.07 -3.01
N ILE A 18 -6.81 -3.75 -2.82
CA ILE A 18 -7.76 -2.93 -2.05
C ILE A 18 -9.14 -2.97 -2.70
N PHE A 19 -9.23 -2.81 -4.02
CA PHE A 19 -10.49 -2.85 -4.75
C PHE A 19 -11.19 -4.21 -4.58
N LEU A 20 -10.45 -5.32 -4.69
CA LEU A 20 -10.94 -6.67 -4.44
C LEU A 20 -11.47 -6.84 -3.01
N LEU A 21 -10.73 -6.35 -2.01
CA LEU A 21 -11.16 -6.38 -0.61
C LEU A 21 -12.45 -5.58 -0.41
N LEU A 22 -12.57 -4.38 -1.00
CA LEU A 22 -13.77 -3.55 -0.93
C LEU A 22 -14.96 -4.16 -1.66
N ALA A 23 -14.75 -4.79 -2.81
CA ALA A 23 -15.78 -5.49 -3.55
C ALA A 23 -16.31 -6.70 -2.76
N PHE A 24 -15.41 -7.48 -2.15
CA PHE A 24 -15.79 -8.56 -1.25
C PHE A 24 -16.56 -8.03 -0.03
N GLU A 25 -16.09 -6.96 0.59
CA GLU A 25 -16.76 -6.33 1.73
C GLU A 25 -18.18 -5.88 1.35
N SER A 26 -18.32 -5.21 0.20
CA SER A 26 -19.63 -4.77 -0.33
C SER A 26 -20.57 -5.96 -0.56
N TRP A 27 -20.05 -7.07 -1.11
CA TRP A 27 -20.82 -8.30 -1.28
C TRP A 27 -21.22 -8.92 0.06
N ALA A 28 -20.29 -9.02 1.01
CA ALA A 28 -20.53 -9.59 2.33
C ALA A 28 -21.61 -8.82 3.09
N LEU A 29 -21.57 -7.48 3.03
CA LEU A 29 -22.59 -6.60 3.61
C LEU A 29 -23.97 -6.80 2.96
N LEU A 30 -24.02 -6.93 1.63
CA LEU A 30 -25.27 -7.18 0.91
C LEU A 30 -25.88 -8.57 1.20
N THR A 31 -25.04 -9.57 1.48
CA THR A 31 -25.45 -10.95 1.75
C THR A 31 -25.60 -11.26 3.23
N GLY A 32 -25.36 -10.30 4.12
CA GLY A 32 -25.41 -10.48 5.57
C GLY A 32 -24.34 -11.44 6.12
N GLN A 33 -23.27 -11.66 5.36
CA GLN A 33 -22.11 -12.47 5.78
C GLN A 33 -21.16 -11.63 6.66
N ARG A 34 -20.39 -12.30 7.52
CA ARG A 34 -19.44 -11.62 8.42
C ARG A 34 -18.36 -10.90 7.59
N PRO A 35 -18.22 -9.57 7.65
CA PRO A 35 -17.30 -8.81 6.81
C PRO A 35 -15.82 -9.11 7.14
N ILE A 36 -14.92 -8.87 6.19
CA ILE A 36 -13.47 -9.01 6.43
C ILE A 36 -13.02 -7.99 7.49
N SER A 37 -13.64 -6.80 7.49
CA SER A 37 -13.34 -5.76 8.47
C SER A 37 -13.50 -6.23 9.92
N ASP A 38 -14.47 -7.11 10.22
CA ASP A 38 -14.66 -7.65 11.58
C ASP A 38 -13.46 -8.51 12.01
N TYR A 39 -12.94 -9.35 11.11
CA TYR A 39 -11.76 -10.18 11.39
C TYR A 39 -10.50 -9.34 11.57
N VAL A 40 -10.32 -8.31 10.74
CA VAL A 40 -9.21 -7.36 10.86
C VAL A 40 -9.33 -6.60 12.17
N HIS A 41 -10.52 -6.11 12.52
CA HIS A 41 -10.78 -5.37 13.75
C HIS A 41 -10.48 -6.22 14.99
N ASP A 42 -10.99 -7.45 15.05
CA ASP A 42 -10.74 -8.39 16.15
C ASP A 42 -9.23 -8.63 16.33
N THR A 43 -8.51 -8.83 15.22
CA THR A 43 -7.06 -9.08 15.23
C THR A 43 -6.25 -7.86 15.68
N VAL A 44 -6.58 -6.69 15.14
CA VAL A 44 -5.95 -5.41 15.52
C VAL A 44 -6.21 -5.11 16.99
N ARG A 45 -7.41 -5.43 17.48
CA ARG A 45 -7.75 -5.15 18.87
C ARG A 45 -7.13 -6.14 19.86
N ALA A 46 -6.91 -7.39 19.45
CA ALA A 46 -6.15 -8.37 20.21
C ALA A 46 -4.65 -8.02 20.31
N TYR A 47 -4.05 -7.48 19.24
CA TYR A 47 -2.61 -7.18 19.18
C TYR A 47 -2.33 -5.75 18.67
N PRO A 48 -2.70 -4.71 19.42
CA PRO A 48 -2.62 -3.32 18.95
C PRO A 48 -1.18 -2.87 18.64
N GLY A 49 -0.21 -3.31 19.44
CA GLY A 49 1.21 -2.96 19.23
C GLY A 49 1.78 -3.54 17.93
N TRP A 50 1.46 -4.80 17.63
CA TRP A 50 1.91 -5.45 16.39
C TRP A 50 1.23 -4.86 15.15
N ALA A 51 -0.08 -4.59 15.23
CA ALA A 51 -0.82 -3.93 14.15
C ALA A 51 -0.21 -2.56 13.80
N PHE A 52 0.15 -1.78 14.81
CA PHE A 52 0.80 -0.48 14.62
C PHE A 52 2.20 -0.62 13.98
N ALA A 53 3.03 -1.53 14.50
CA ALA A 53 4.37 -1.76 13.97
C ALA A 53 4.34 -2.20 12.50
N ILE A 54 3.47 -3.15 12.14
CA ILE A 54 3.30 -3.63 10.76
C ILE A 54 2.84 -2.49 9.86
N SER A 55 1.91 -1.65 10.31
CA SER A 55 1.41 -0.51 9.54
C SER A 55 2.51 0.49 9.22
N ILE A 56 3.40 0.78 10.18
CA ILE A 56 4.57 1.63 9.96
C ILE A 56 5.52 1.01 8.95
N VAL A 57 5.85 -0.27 9.10
CA VAL A 57 6.78 -0.97 8.19
C VAL A 57 6.24 -0.97 6.77
N VAL A 58 4.95 -1.27 6.58
CA VAL A 58 4.30 -1.24 5.27
C VAL A 58 4.31 0.19 4.70
N GLY A 59 3.98 1.19 5.50
CA GLY A 59 4.01 2.61 5.09
C GLY A 59 5.41 3.10 4.73
N MET A 60 6.44 2.68 5.47
CA MET A 60 7.84 2.97 5.16
C MET A 60 8.30 2.28 3.89
N LEU A 61 7.94 1.00 3.68
CA LEU A 61 8.28 0.30 2.45
C LEU A 61 7.60 0.98 1.27
N LEU A 62 6.29 1.21 1.33
CA LEU A 62 5.55 1.91 0.29
C LEU A 62 6.13 3.31 0.04
N GLY A 63 6.36 4.10 1.08
CA GLY A 63 6.94 5.44 0.99
C GLY A 63 8.35 5.45 0.42
N HIS A 64 9.19 4.52 0.84
CA HIS A 64 10.55 4.35 0.32
C HIS A 64 10.54 3.97 -1.18
N PHE A 65 9.60 3.12 -1.60
CA PHE A 65 9.44 2.75 -3.01
C PHE A 65 8.77 3.85 -3.86
N LEU A 66 7.78 4.57 -3.32
CA LEU A 66 7.10 5.71 -3.96
C LEU A 66 8.01 6.94 -4.08
N TRP A 67 8.96 7.09 -3.15
CA TRP A 67 9.91 8.20 -3.09
C TRP A 67 11.29 7.82 -3.65
N GLY A 68 11.33 7.01 -4.73
CA GLY A 68 12.57 6.62 -5.42
C GLY A 68 13.56 7.78 -5.64
N PRO A 69 14.86 7.48 -5.85
CA PRO A 69 15.92 8.48 -5.79
C PRO A 69 15.56 9.73 -6.60
N ALA A 70 15.70 10.91 -5.98
CA ALA A 70 15.48 12.22 -6.59
C ALA A 70 16.51 12.52 -7.70
N ARG A 71 16.52 11.69 -8.74
CA ARG A 71 17.19 11.90 -10.02
C ARG A 71 16.11 12.03 -11.08
N GLY A 72 15.24 13.03 -10.89
CA GLY A 72 14.42 13.55 -11.96
C GLY A 72 15.27 14.47 -12.85
N ALA A 73 14.86 14.66 -14.09
CA ALA A 73 15.45 15.60 -15.06
C ALA A 73 15.43 17.09 -14.61
N THR A 74 15.04 17.36 -13.36
CA THR A 74 14.99 18.67 -12.71
C THR A 74 16.00 18.83 -11.58
N SER A 75 16.88 17.84 -11.34
CA SER A 75 18.10 18.10 -10.55
C SER A 75 18.85 19.23 -11.24
N PRO A 76 19.16 20.35 -10.55
CA PRO A 76 19.86 21.45 -11.19
C PRO A 76 21.14 20.88 -11.79
N SER A 77 21.21 20.86 -13.12
CA SER A 77 22.46 20.65 -13.83
C SER A 77 23.37 21.74 -13.32
N GLY A 78 24.29 21.37 -12.43
CA GLY A 78 25.41 22.21 -12.04
C GLY A 78 26.30 22.34 -13.27
N ASP A 79 25.85 23.11 -14.24
CA ASP A 79 26.65 23.55 -15.37
C ASP A 79 27.65 24.54 -14.79
N ARG A 80 28.82 24.01 -14.43
CA ARG A 80 30.00 24.77 -14.06
C ARG A 80 30.94 24.71 -15.25
N GLY A 81 31.20 25.86 -15.86
CA GLY A 81 32.35 26.12 -16.72
C GLY A 81 31.99 26.37 -18.16
#